data_AF-A0A4Q7V3T3-F1
#
_entry.id   AF-A0A4Q7V3T3-F1
#
_cell.length_a   1.000
_cell.length_b   1.000
_cell.length_c   1.000
_cell.angle_alpha   90.00
_cell.angle_beta   90.00
_cell.angle_gamma   90.00
#
_symmetry.space_group_name_H-M   'P 1'
#
loop_
_entity.id
_entity.type
_entity.pdbx_description
1 polymer ?
#
loop_
_entity_poly.entity_id
_entity_poly.type
_entity_poly.pdbx_seq_one_letter_code
_entity_poly.pdbx_strand_id
1 'polypeptide(L)'
;MNEDFLHYIWTYRLFDDQNLFSDQGHRLCLIDTGRLNRDSGPDFFEARIEIDGLLWVGNVEIHLKSSDWYKHHHDSDAAYNNVILHVVYENDVDVVLSNGRLLPCLKLEISEQYLDRYQSLMSSQLWIPCQRDIPKLNNFFVSHWLDRMLLERLERKAVGIKQMYHQNSNSWEETFYQVLARYFGMKLNADPFEQLARSIPLKILAKQKNSPLQLEAILFGQAGFLHDSNLSDPYYSKLQAEYNFLRNKFDLKPLEKGRWKFMRLHPVNFPTVRIAQLANLIYKSQSLFSKIIQIENVADFHTLLQVEASQYWLTHYRFGEKADYKPKVLGQATVDVLIINAIVPILFVYGKEIGNPIYVDRALFILESLKSEKNRIVNGWKEIGIQLKSAYHSQSLLHLKSEYCNAYRCLECELGNRIIRSEQM
;
A
#
# COMPACT_ATOMS: atom_id res chain seq x y z
N MET A 1 -3.41 27.35 10.82
CA MET A 1 -4.11 27.26 9.52
C MET A 1 -3.05 27.28 8.43
N ASN A 2 -3.23 26.52 7.36
CA ASN A 2 -2.32 26.45 6.23
C ASN A 2 -3.10 26.58 4.90
N GLU A 3 -2.38 26.68 3.78
CA GLU A 3 -2.97 26.82 2.45
C GLU A 3 -3.78 25.58 2.04
N ASP A 4 -3.35 24.36 2.40
CA ASP A 4 -4.12 23.14 2.13
C ASP A 4 -5.56 23.24 2.65
N PHE A 5 -5.75 23.87 3.82
CA PHE A 5 -7.09 24.09 4.37
C PHE A 5 -7.87 25.14 3.56
N LEU A 6 -7.24 26.21 3.08
CA LEU A 6 -7.90 27.18 2.20
C LEU A 6 -8.26 26.56 0.85
N HIS A 7 -7.38 25.76 0.25
CA HIS A 7 -7.64 24.96 -0.94
C HIS A 7 -8.85 24.04 -0.72
N TYR A 8 -8.93 23.42 0.45
CA TYR A 8 -10.07 22.57 0.83
C TYR A 8 -11.37 23.37 0.95
N ILE A 9 -11.36 24.51 1.65
CA ILE A 9 -12.52 25.41 1.79
C ILE A 9 -12.99 25.90 0.41
N TRP A 10 -12.06 26.28 -0.47
CA TRP A 10 -12.34 26.68 -1.84
C TRP A 10 -12.96 25.55 -2.66
N THR A 11 -12.31 24.39 -2.69
CA THR A 11 -12.74 23.21 -3.46
C THR A 11 -14.18 22.80 -3.14
N TYR A 12 -14.54 22.81 -1.86
CA TYR A 12 -15.86 22.38 -1.39
C TYR A 12 -16.85 23.52 -1.17
N ARG A 13 -16.51 24.77 -1.52
CA ARG A 13 -17.32 25.98 -1.32
C ARG A 13 -17.85 26.12 0.11
N LEU A 14 -16.98 25.93 1.10
CA LEU A 14 -17.35 25.95 2.52
C LEU A 14 -17.32 27.38 3.12
N PHE A 15 -17.97 28.31 2.43
CA PHE A 15 -18.10 29.73 2.74
C PHE A 15 -19.40 30.27 2.10
N ASP A 16 -19.83 31.48 2.45
CA ASP A 16 -21.00 32.10 1.81
C ASP A 16 -20.66 32.50 0.36
N ASP A 17 -21.21 31.78 -0.62
CA ASP A 17 -20.97 32.00 -2.05
C ASP A 17 -21.98 32.94 -2.72
N GLN A 18 -22.96 33.47 -1.98
CA GLN A 18 -24.04 34.31 -2.55
C GLN A 18 -23.67 35.79 -2.64
N ASN A 19 -22.79 36.27 -1.75
CA ASN A 19 -22.45 37.68 -1.58
C ASN A 19 -20.93 37.91 -1.62
N LEU A 20 -20.26 37.39 -2.65
CA LEU A 20 -18.82 37.55 -2.81
C LEU A 20 -18.48 38.89 -3.50
N PHE A 21 -17.51 39.59 -2.95
CA PHE A 21 -16.94 40.82 -3.52
C PHE A 21 -15.42 40.76 -3.48
N SER A 22 -14.76 41.33 -4.49
CA SER A 22 -13.33 41.57 -4.40
C SER A 22 -13.01 42.75 -3.47
N ASP A 23 -11.74 42.86 -3.10
CA ASP A 23 -11.13 44.03 -2.44
C ASP A 23 -11.40 45.36 -3.16
N GLN A 24 -11.60 45.30 -4.48
CA GLN A 24 -11.96 46.45 -5.33
C GLN A 24 -13.48 46.73 -5.38
N GLY A 25 -14.31 45.93 -4.70
CA GLY A 25 -15.76 46.07 -4.66
C GLY A 25 -16.51 45.46 -5.86
N HIS A 26 -15.82 44.75 -6.75
CA HIS A 26 -16.45 44.05 -7.87
C HIS A 26 -17.24 42.85 -7.35
N ARG A 27 -18.47 42.66 -7.85
CA ARG A 27 -19.29 41.50 -7.48
C ARG A 27 -18.73 40.25 -8.15
N LEU A 28 -18.51 39.21 -7.36
CA LEU A 28 -18.02 37.92 -7.82
C LEU A 28 -19.17 36.89 -7.76
N CYS A 29 -19.36 36.13 -8.83
CA CYS A 29 -20.25 34.98 -8.85
C CYS A 29 -19.48 33.73 -9.29
N LEU A 30 -19.34 32.78 -8.36
CA LEU A 30 -18.52 31.58 -8.52
C LEU A 30 -19.30 30.49 -9.29
N ILE A 31 -19.03 30.37 -10.58
CA ILE A 31 -19.65 29.35 -11.44
C ILE A 31 -18.95 28.00 -11.27
N ASP A 32 -17.62 27.99 -11.31
CA ASP A 32 -16.76 26.81 -11.12
C ASP A 32 -15.48 27.20 -10.37
N THR A 33 -15.12 26.44 -9.34
CA THR A 33 -13.89 26.63 -8.55
C THR A 33 -12.62 26.23 -9.31
N GLY A 34 -12.78 25.50 -10.42
CA GLY A 34 -11.69 24.97 -11.20
C GLY A 34 -11.16 23.64 -10.66
N ARG A 35 -10.06 23.18 -11.26
CA ARG A 35 -9.41 21.90 -10.93
C ARG A 35 -8.14 22.18 -10.13
N LEU A 36 -8.07 21.66 -8.90
CA LEU A 36 -6.88 21.73 -8.07
C LEU A 36 -5.66 21.18 -8.84
N ASN A 37 -4.64 22.00 -8.96
CA ASN A 37 -3.33 21.66 -9.49
C ASN A 37 -2.45 21.13 -8.35
N ARG A 38 -1.74 20.02 -8.59
CA ARG A 38 -0.76 19.47 -7.64
C ARG A 38 0.67 19.53 -8.18
N ASP A 39 0.83 20.12 -9.37
CA ASP A 39 2.09 20.33 -10.05
C ASP A 39 2.46 21.82 -10.01
N SER A 40 3.53 22.21 -10.71
CA SER A 40 3.96 23.62 -10.79
C SER A 40 2.90 24.54 -11.39
N GLY A 41 2.88 25.80 -10.95
CA GLY A 41 1.98 26.85 -11.45
C GLY A 41 0.85 27.15 -10.47
N PRO A 42 -0.19 27.87 -10.92
CA PRO A 42 -1.29 28.29 -10.05
C PRO A 42 -2.04 27.13 -9.40
N ASP A 43 -2.63 27.40 -8.23
CA ASP A 43 -3.30 26.38 -7.40
C ASP A 43 -4.51 25.72 -8.06
N PHE A 44 -5.30 26.46 -8.84
CA PHE A 44 -6.47 25.93 -9.54
C PHE A 44 -6.51 26.36 -11.00
N PHE A 45 -6.72 25.39 -11.89
CA PHE A 45 -6.87 25.63 -13.32
C PHE A 45 -8.33 25.71 -13.75
N GLU A 46 -8.60 26.55 -14.76
CA GLU A 46 -9.89 26.63 -15.46
C GLU A 46 -11.10 26.94 -14.56
N ALA A 47 -10.89 27.73 -13.50
CA ALA A 47 -11.99 28.32 -12.74
C ALA A 47 -12.84 29.23 -13.64
N ARG A 48 -14.13 29.30 -13.33
CA ARG A 48 -15.12 30.12 -14.04
C ARG A 48 -15.81 31.04 -13.05
N ILE A 49 -15.53 32.33 -13.16
CA ILE A 49 -16.00 33.33 -12.22
C ILE A 49 -16.57 34.50 -13.02
N GLU A 50 -17.80 34.87 -12.74
CA GLU A 50 -18.36 36.10 -13.28
C GLU A 50 -17.95 37.27 -12.38
N ILE A 51 -17.34 38.30 -12.96
CA ILE A 51 -16.88 39.51 -12.29
C ILE A 51 -17.60 40.69 -12.94
N ASP A 52 -18.48 41.36 -12.19
CA ASP A 52 -19.36 42.44 -12.66
C ASP A 52 -20.10 42.13 -13.98
N GLY A 53 -20.64 40.91 -14.11
CA GLY A 53 -21.44 40.48 -15.26
C GLY A 53 -20.62 39.94 -16.44
N LEU A 54 -19.29 39.94 -16.37
CA LEU A 54 -18.41 39.34 -17.38
C LEU A 54 -17.88 38.00 -16.89
N LEU A 55 -18.04 36.94 -17.69
CA LEU A 55 -17.49 35.63 -17.39
C LEU A 55 -15.99 35.59 -17.66
N TRP A 56 -15.21 35.35 -16.61
CA TRP A 56 -13.78 35.07 -16.69
C TRP A 56 -13.53 33.57 -16.60
N VAL A 57 -12.62 33.08 -17.45
CA VAL A 57 -12.11 31.71 -17.42
C VAL A 57 -10.59 31.79 -17.28
N GLY A 58 -10.06 31.20 -16.22
CA GLY A 58 -8.65 31.28 -15.91
C GLY A 58 -8.29 30.57 -14.62
N ASN A 59 -7.19 30.96 -14.01
CA ASN A 59 -6.65 30.28 -12.85
C ASN A 59 -6.99 31.01 -11.55
N VAL A 60 -7.00 30.28 -10.44
CA VAL A 60 -7.13 30.86 -9.10
C VAL A 60 -5.89 30.50 -8.31
N GLU A 61 -5.36 31.49 -7.60
CA GLU A 61 -4.24 31.33 -6.68
C GLU A 61 -4.73 31.55 -5.25
N ILE A 62 -4.25 30.76 -4.29
CA ILE A 62 -4.70 30.82 -2.91
C ILE A 62 -3.53 30.93 -1.94
N HIS A 63 -3.53 31.97 -1.11
CA HIS A 63 -2.50 32.15 -0.08
C HIS A 63 -3.10 32.46 1.29
N LEU A 64 -2.32 32.30 2.36
CA LEU A 64 -2.72 32.83 3.66
C LEU A 64 -2.82 34.37 3.63
N LYS A 65 -1.81 35.03 3.07
CA LYS A 65 -1.76 36.50 2.93
C LYS A 65 -1.62 36.91 1.47
N SER A 66 -2.17 38.05 1.08
CA SER A 66 -1.95 38.55 -0.28
C SER A 66 -0.48 38.88 -0.56
N SER A 67 0.27 39.28 0.47
CA SER A 67 1.72 39.53 0.39
C SER A 67 2.56 38.28 0.08
N ASP A 68 2.04 37.07 0.30
CA ASP A 68 2.74 35.84 -0.04
C ASP A 68 2.91 35.70 -1.58
N TRP A 69 2.08 36.38 -2.39
CA TRP A 69 2.25 36.45 -3.86
C TRP A 69 3.67 36.87 -4.27
N TYR A 70 4.18 37.94 -3.66
CA TYR A 70 5.50 38.50 -3.96
C TYR A 70 6.63 37.69 -3.30
N LYS A 71 6.36 37.11 -2.13
CA LYS A 71 7.30 36.23 -1.42
C LYS A 71 7.60 34.96 -2.23
N HIS A 72 6.61 34.46 -2.96
CA HIS A 72 6.75 33.33 -3.87
C HIS A 72 7.19 33.74 -5.29
N HIS A 73 7.44 35.03 -5.52
CA HIS A 73 7.91 35.59 -6.80
C HIS A 73 6.96 35.37 -7.99
N HIS A 74 5.65 35.20 -7.72
CA HIS A 74 4.63 35.02 -8.75
C HIS A 74 4.43 36.27 -9.62
N ASP A 75 4.80 37.44 -9.11
CA ASP A 75 4.82 38.71 -9.85
C ASP A 75 5.78 38.68 -11.05
N SER A 76 6.80 37.82 -11.00
CA SER A 76 7.83 37.69 -12.04
C SER A 76 7.67 36.45 -12.92
N ASP A 77 6.69 35.59 -12.61
CA ASP A 77 6.47 34.33 -13.31
C ASP A 77 5.27 34.43 -14.28
N ALA A 78 5.57 34.27 -15.58
CA ALA A 78 4.56 34.34 -16.63
C ALA A 78 3.47 33.25 -16.52
N ALA A 79 3.71 32.14 -15.81
CA ALA A 79 2.71 31.11 -15.55
C ALA A 79 1.49 31.64 -14.77
N TYR A 80 1.67 32.72 -14.01
CA TYR A 80 0.65 33.32 -13.15
C TYR A 80 -0.14 34.45 -13.84
N ASN A 81 0.21 34.82 -15.08
CA ASN A 81 -0.50 35.90 -15.81
C ASN A 81 -1.96 35.57 -16.12
N ASN A 82 -2.31 34.28 -16.17
CA ASN A 82 -3.67 33.79 -16.40
C ASN A 82 -4.47 33.63 -15.09
N VAL A 83 -3.94 34.04 -13.94
CA VAL A 83 -4.70 34.10 -12.69
C VAL A 83 -5.75 35.20 -12.81
N ILE A 84 -7.01 34.86 -12.53
CA ILE A 84 -8.17 35.74 -12.64
C ILE A 84 -8.69 36.20 -11.28
N LEU A 85 -8.36 35.48 -10.21
CA LEU A 85 -8.72 35.80 -8.84
C LEU A 85 -7.61 35.30 -7.90
N HIS A 86 -7.18 36.17 -6.96
CA HIS A 86 -6.39 35.76 -5.80
C HIS A 86 -7.33 35.55 -4.62
N VAL A 87 -7.28 34.38 -4.00
CA VAL A 87 -8.10 34.06 -2.84
C VAL A 87 -7.20 34.03 -1.61
N VAL A 88 -7.56 34.76 -0.56
CA VAL A 88 -6.72 34.88 0.64
C VAL A 88 -7.50 34.77 1.92
N TYR A 89 -6.82 34.44 3.02
CA TYR A 89 -7.42 34.59 4.35
C TYR A 89 -7.25 36.00 4.90
N GLU A 90 -6.10 36.63 4.64
CA GLU A 90 -5.79 38.00 5.02
C GLU A 90 -5.36 38.78 3.77
N ASN A 91 -6.05 39.89 3.48
CA ASN A 91 -5.65 40.79 2.41
C ASN A 91 -4.86 41.97 3.01
N ASP A 92 -3.54 41.99 2.82
CA ASP A 92 -2.63 42.96 3.42
C ASP A 92 -1.92 43.87 2.40
N VAL A 93 -1.84 43.46 1.13
CA VAL A 93 -1.30 44.26 0.01
C VAL A 93 -2.08 44.04 -1.29
N ASP A 94 -2.02 45.04 -2.16
CA ASP A 94 -2.50 44.94 -3.54
C ASP A 94 -1.57 44.05 -4.37
N VAL A 95 -2.15 43.18 -5.21
CA VAL A 95 -1.40 42.26 -6.07
C VAL A 95 -1.48 42.70 -7.53
N VAL A 96 -0.31 42.95 -8.14
CA VAL A 96 -0.20 43.33 -9.55
C VAL A 96 0.52 42.23 -10.32
N LEU A 97 -0.11 41.77 -11.40
CA LEU A 97 0.48 40.77 -12.30
C LEU A 97 1.64 41.36 -13.11
N SER A 98 2.49 40.50 -13.69
CA SER A 98 3.62 40.95 -14.53
C SER A 98 3.21 41.82 -15.73
N ASN A 99 1.94 41.71 -16.18
CA ASN A 99 1.37 42.52 -17.25
C ASN A 99 0.78 43.87 -16.78
N GLY A 100 0.96 44.24 -15.51
CA GLY A 100 0.48 45.50 -14.92
C GLY A 100 -1.00 45.50 -14.51
N ARG A 101 -1.73 44.40 -14.70
CA ARG A 101 -3.12 44.28 -14.24
C ARG A 101 -3.17 44.09 -12.73
N LEU A 102 -3.95 44.92 -12.05
CA LEU A 102 -4.31 44.70 -10.66
C LEU A 102 -5.22 43.46 -10.56
N LEU A 103 -4.80 42.46 -9.81
CA LEU A 103 -5.50 41.19 -9.66
C LEU A 103 -6.61 41.35 -8.61
N PRO A 104 -7.89 41.07 -8.93
CA PRO A 104 -8.94 41.05 -7.92
C PRO A 104 -8.62 40.05 -6.80
N CYS A 105 -8.79 40.48 -5.55
CA CYS A 105 -8.52 39.67 -4.38
C CYS A 105 -9.82 39.37 -3.62
N LEU A 106 -10.13 38.11 -3.37
CA LEU A 106 -11.23 37.68 -2.52
C LEU A 106 -10.68 37.22 -1.17
N LYS A 107 -11.08 37.91 -0.10
CA LYS A 107 -10.85 37.44 1.26
C LYS A 107 -11.92 36.42 1.63
N LEU A 108 -11.52 35.19 1.97
CA LEU A 108 -12.46 34.16 2.45
C LEU A 108 -12.84 34.40 3.90
N GLU A 109 -14.14 34.49 4.15
CA GLU A 109 -14.70 34.40 5.49
C GLU A 109 -15.07 32.95 5.78
N ILE A 110 -14.33 32.34 6.71
CA ILE A 110 -14.46 30.92 7.06
C ILE A 110 -15.14 30.84 8.42
N SER A 111 -16.22 30.06 8.51
CA SER A 111 -16.88 29.78 9.79
C SER A 111 -15.89 29.13 10.78
N GLU A 112 -15.86 29.65 12.01
CA GLU A 112 -15.01 29.12 13.10
C GLU A 112 -15.21 27.62 13.30
N GLN A 113 -16.43 27.11 13.08
CA GLN A 113 -16.75 25.69 13.22
C GLN A 113 -15.89 24.79 12.30
N TYR A 114 -15.64 25.21 11.06
CA TYR A 114 -14.81 24.45 10.13
C TYR A 114 -13.35 24.46 10.58
N LEU A 115 -12.86 25.63 10.99
CA LEU A 115 -11.50 25.81 11.45
C LEU A 115 -11.23 24.99 12.73
N ASP A 116 -12.14 25.02 13.71
CA ASP A 116 -12.02 24.28 14.96
C ASP A 116 -11.95 22.78 14.74
N ARG A 117 -12.79 22.24 13.84
CA ARG A 117 -12.78 20.81 13.51
C ARG A 117 -11.50 20.39 12.81
N TYR A 118 -11.05 21.19 11.85
CA TYR A 118 -9.79 20.97 11.18
C TYR A 118 -8.62 20.99 12.17
N GLN A 119 -8.55 22.02 13.03
CA GLN A 119 -7.52 22.12 14.06
C GLN A 119 -7.57 20.96 15.06
N SER A 120 -8.76 20.53 15.48
CA SER A 120 -8.95 19.37 16.35
C SER A 120 -8.36 18.10 15.75
N LEU A 121 -8.58 17.86 14.45
CA LEU A 121 -7.99 16.72 13.74
C LEU A 121 -6.45 16.85 13.62
N MET A 122 -5.96 18.00 13.18
CA MET A 122 -4.52 18.21 12.89
C MET A 122 -3.66 18.28 14.15
N SER A 123 -4.21 18.72 15.27
CA SER A 123 -3.50 18.80 16.55
C SER A 123 -3.67 17.55 17.44
N SER A 124 -4.50 16.60 17.02
CA SER A 124 -4.83 15.40 17.79
C SER A 124 -3.60 14.57 18.13
N GLN A 125 -3.45 14.23 19.42
CA GLN A 125 -2.43 13.31 19.95
C GLN A 125 -2.99 11.88 20.18
N LEU A 126 -4.19 11.62 19.68
CA LEU A 126 -4.83 10.31 19.79
C LEU A 126 -4.19 9.30 18.84
N TRP A 127 -4.59 8.04 18.95
CA TRP A 127 -4.00 6.98 18.11
C TRP A 127 -4.29 7.22 16.63
N ILE A 128 -5.43 7.80 16.28
CA ILE A 128 -5.74 8.39 14.97
C ILE A 128 -6.43 9.75 15.17
N PRO A 129 -6.31 10.69 14.22
CA PRO A 129 -6.87 12.03 14.35
C PRO A 129 -8.36 12.05 14.74
N CYS A 130 -9.17 11.30 14.00
CA CYS A 130 -10.63 11.23 14.12
C CYS A 130 -11.15 10.18 15.13
N GLN A 131 -10.31 9.73 16.06
CA GLN A 131 -10.64 8.63 16.98
C GLN A 131 -11.94 8.85 17.76
N ARG A 132 -12.23 10.09 18.19
CA ARG A 132 -13.42 10.43 18.98
C ARG A 132 -14.69 10.54 18.15
N ASP A 133 -14.56 10.71 16.83
CA ASP A 133 -15.66 11.06 15.95
C ASP A 133 -16.11 9.90 15.08
N ILE A 134 -15.22 8.96 14.76
CA ILE A 134 -15.55 7.72 14.03
C ILE A 134 -16.78 6.98 14.58
N PRO A 135 -16.92 6.75 15.90
CA PRO A 135 -18.08 6.03 16.44
C PRO A 135 -19.42 6.72 16.17
N LYS A 136 -19.37 8.03 15.89
CA LYS A 136 -20.55 8.85 15.65
C LYS A 136 -20.93 8.86 14.16
N LEU A 137 -20.00 8.50 13.27
CA LEU A 137 -20.25 8.46 11.83
C LEU A 137 -21.22 7.32 11.46
N ASN A 138 -22.01 7.53 10.41
CA ASN A 138 -22.84 6.47 9.84
C ASN A 138 -21.95 5.30 9.35
N ASN A 139 -22.25 4.08 9.78
CA ASN A 139 -21.50 2.89 9.39
C ASN A 139 -21.43 2.66 7.88
N PHE A 140 -22.45 3.07 7.11
CA PHE A 140 -22.45 3.01 5.65
C PHE A 140 -21.25 3.76 5.05
N PHE A 141 -20.98 4.95 5.59
CA PHE A 141 -19.89 5.81 5.15
C PHE A 141 -18.51 5.27 5.52
N VAL A 142 -18.41 4.66 6.70
CA VAL A 142 -17.18 3.97 7.11
C VAL A 142 -16.92 2.80 6.17
N SER A 143 -17.90 1.92 5.94
CA SER A 143 -17.76 0.77 5.04
C SER A 143 -17.35 1.18 3.63
N HIS A 144 -18.04 2.16 3.03
CA HIS A 144 -17.71 2.62 1.68
C HIS A 144 -16.27 3.16 1.57
N TRP A 145 -15.80 3.87 2.60
CA TRP A 145 -14.41 4.31 2.62
C TRP A 145 -13.43 3.13 2.76
N LEU A 146 -13.77 2.12 3.56
CA LEU A 146 -12.95 0.90 3.67
C LEU A 146 -12.87 0.13 2.35
N ASP A 147 -13.92 0.13 1.54
CA ASP A 147 -13.90 -0.50 0.21
C ASP A 147 -12.85 0.17 -0.68
N ARG A 148 -12.85 1.52 -0.71
CA ARG A 148 -11.85 2.30 -1.43
C ARG A 148 -10.44 2.06 -0.90
N MET A 149 -10.25 2.02 0.42
CA MET A 149 -8.95 1.73 1.04
C MET A 149 -8.42 0.33 0.68
N LEU A 150 -9.31 -0.65 0.48
CA LEU A 150 -8.88 -1.95 0.02
C LEU A 150 -8.38 -1.92 -1.42
N LEU A 151 -9.15 -1.27 -2.30
CA LEU A 151 -8.80 -1.15 -3.72
C LEU A 151 -7.49 -0.40 -3.90
N GLU A 152 -7.32 0.77 -3.25
CA GLU A 152 -6.07 1.53 -3.29
C GLU A 152 -4.88 0.70 -2.79
N ARG A 153 -5.07 -0.11 -1.74
CA ARG A 153 -4.05 -1.03 -1.25
C ARG A 153 -3.67 -2.09 -2.29
N LEU A 154 -4.65 -2.69 -2.97
CA LEU A 154 -4.42 -3.69 -4.00
C LEU A 154 -3.74 -3.07 -5.22
N GLU A 155 -4.14 -1.88 -5.64
CA GLU A 155 -3.51 -1.14 -6.74
C GLU A 155 -2.05 -0.79 -6.46
N ARG A 156 -1.72 -0.39 -5.22
CA ARG A 156 -0.33 -0.16 -4.84
C ARG A 156 0.51 -1.42 -4.86
N LYS A 157 -0.04 -2.55 -4.40
CA LYS A 157 0.63 -3.86 -4.54
C LYS A 157 0.75 -4.28 -6.01
N ALA A 158 -0.25 -3.94 -6.83
CA ALA A 158 -0.27 -4.27 -8.25
C ALA A 158 0.92 -3.67 -8.99
N VAL A 159 1.34 -2.44 -8.66
CA VAL A 159 2.50 -1.79 -9.28
C VAL A 159 3.75 -2.68 -9.22
N GLY A 160 4.09 -3.19 -8.03
CA GLY A 160 5.27 -4.04 -7.86
C GLY A 160 5.15 -5.40 -8.56
N ILE A 161 3.95 -5.98 -8.57
CA ILE A 161 3.69 -7.25 -9.25
C ILE A 161 3.79 -7.09 -10.76
N LYS A 162 3.23 -6.03 -11.35
CA LYS A 162 3.32 -5.74 -12.78
C LYS A 162 4.77 -5.53 -13.23
N GLN A 163 5.55 -4.78 -12.43
CA GLN A 163 6.99 -4.63 -12.69
C GLN A 163 7.71 -5.99 -12.69
N MET A 164 7.43 -6.84 -11.71
CA MET A 164 8.00 -8.19 -11.63
C MET A 164 7.56 -9.07 -12.82
N TYR A 165 6.29 -8.97 -13.24
CA TYR A 165 5.76 -9.69 -14.38
C TYR A 165 6.49 -9.35 -15.68
N HIS A 166 6.71 -8.07 -15.97
CA HIS A 166 7.48 -7.65 -17.13
C HIS A 166 8.96 -8.06 -17.03
N GLN A 167 9.57 -7.96 -15.84
CA GLN A 167 10.95 -8.44 -15.60
C GLN A 167 11.09 -9.94 -15.86
N ASN A 168 10.04 -10.72 -15.58
CA ASN A 168 9.97 -12.15 -15.82
C ASN A 168 9.50 -12.52 -17.23
N SER A 169 9.68 -11.62 -18.21
CA SER A 169 9.29 -11.85 -19.61
C SER A 169 7.82 -12.25 -19.75
N ASN A 170 6.95 -11.64 -18.95
CA ASN A 170 5.50 -11.89 -18.92
C ASN A 170 5.13 -13.34 -18.53
N SER A 171 5.94 -13.99 -17.69
CA SER A 171 5.61 -15.31 -17.11
C SER A 171 4.89 -15.17 -15.77
N TRP A 172 3.64 -15.64 -15.71
CA TRP A 172 2.88 -15.68 -14.46
C TRP A 172 3.40 -16.72 -13.48
N GLU A 173 3.90 -17.85 -13.95
CA GLU A 173 4.45 -18.92 -13.13
C GLU A 173 5.68 -18.44 -12.37
N GLU A 174 6.61 -17.79 -13.06
CA GLU A 174 7.83 -17.22 -12.48
C GLU A 174 7.49 -16.08 -11.50
N THR A 175 6.57 -15.19 -11.91
CA THR A 175 6.15 -14.05 -11.08
C THR A 175 5.45 -14.51 -9.82
N PHE A 176 4.52 -15.45 -9.93
CA PHE A 176 3.82 -15.99 -8.76
C PHE A 176 4.79 -16.75 -7.83
N TYR A 177 5.75 -17.49 -8.38
CA TYR A 177 6.80 -18.13 -7.58
C TYR A 177 7.59 -17.10 -6.74
N GLN A 178 8.04 -16.00 -7.36
CA GLN A 178 8.81 -14.97 -6.67
C GLN A 178 7.98 -14.21 -5.63
N VAL A 179 6.73 -13.85 -5.96
CA VAL A 179 5.81 -13.21 -5.00
C VAL A 179 5.49 -14.15 -3.84
N LEU A 180 5.22 -15.43 -4.12
CA LEU A 180 4.95 -16.41 -3.07
C LEU A 180 6.16 -16.60 -2.15
N ALA A 181 7.35 -16.75 -2.72
CA ALA A 181 8.59 -16.86 -1.96
C ALA A 181 8.80 -15.65 -1.04
N ARG A 182 8.62 -14.41 -1.55
CA ARG A 182 8.66 -13.18 -0.74
C ARG A 182 7.82 -13.34 0.54
N TYR A 183 6.59 -13.82 0.42
CA TYR A 183 5.71 -13.94 1.58
C TYR A 183 5.98 -15.15 2.47
N PHE A 184 6.71 -16.18 2.03
CA PHE A 184 7.29 -17.20 2.92
C PHE A 184 8.29 -16.58 3.93
N GLY A 185 8.94 -15.49 3.55
CA GLY A 185 9.84 -14.72 4.42
C GLY A 185 9.15 -13.88 5.49
N MET A 186 7.82 -13.79 5.47
CA MET A 186 7.03 -12.89 6.31
C MET A 186 7.58 -11.45 6.23
N LYS A 187 7.36 -10.61 7.26
CA LYS A 187 7.85 -9.23 7.24
C LYS A 187 9.38 -9.10 7.25
N LEU A 188 10.08 -9.91 8.05
CA LEU A 188 11.50 -9.69 8.34
C LEU A 188 12.44 -10.24 7.25
N ASN A 189 12.06 -11.33 6.58
CA ASN A 189 12.88 -11.96 5.54
C ASN A 189 12.20 -11.91 4.16
N ALA A 190 11.21 -11.03 3.94
CA ALA A 190 10.56 -10.88 2.64
C ALA A 190 11.57 -10.64 1.50
N ASP A 191 12.42 -9.63 1.64
CA ASP A 191 13.39 -9.28 0.59
C ASP A 191 14.44 -10.39 0.38
N PRO A 192 15.04 -11.00 1.43
CA PRO A 192 15.90 -12.18 1.26
C PRO A 192 15.24 -13.33 0.50
N PHE A 193 13.98 -13.66 0.80
CA PHE A 193 13.27 -14.73 0.10
C PHE A 193 12.96 -14.39 -1.36
N GLU A 194 12.58 -13.14 -1.65
CA GLU A 194 12.38 -12.70 -3.04
C GLU A 194 13.68 -12.74 -3.82
N GLN A 195 14.79 -12.27 -3.23
CA GLN A 195 16.12 -12.35 -3.84
C GLN A 195 16.53 -13.80 -4.08
N LEU A 196 16.25 -14.71 -3.13
CA LEU A 196 16.51 -16.14 -3.31
C LEU A 196 15.74 -16.67 -4.53
N ALA A 197 14.45 -16.36 -4.65
CA ALA A 197 13.64 -16.79 -5.76
C ALA A 197 14.12 -16.21 -7.10
N ARG A 198 14.41 -14.91 -7.16
CA ARG A 198 14.97 -14.27 -8.36
C ARG A 198 16.34 -14.85 -8.77
N SER A 199 17.13 -15.32 -7.80
CA SER A 199 18.43 -15.96 -8.08
C SER A 199 18.30 -17.36 -8.68
N ILE A 200 17.11 -17.96 -8.68
CA ILE A 200 16.85 -19.32 -9.18
C ILE A 200 15.65 -19.29 -10.13
N PRO A 201 15.88 -19.21 -11.45
CA PRO A 201 14.81 -19.38 -12.43
C PRO A 201 13.95 -20.62 -12.13
N LEU A 202 12.63 -20.48 -12.10
CA LEU A 202 11.70 -21.56 -11.73
C LEU A 202 11.89 -22.81 -12.60
N LYS A 203 12.26 -22.63 -13.87
CA LYS A 203 12.60 -23.71 -14.81
C LYS A 203 13.72 -24.63 -14.31
N ILE A 204 14.67 -24.12 -13.51
CA ILE A 204 15.76 -24.91 -12.94
C ILE A 204 15.21 -25.82 -11.84
N LEU A 205 14.37 -25.28 -10.96
CA LEU A 205 13.69 -26.04 -9.91
C LEU A 205 12.77 -27.10 -10.52
N ALA A 206 12.05 -26.77 -11.59
CA ALA A 206 11.21 -27.71 -12.32
C ALA A 206 12.00 -28.92 -12.86
N LYS A 207 13.24 -28.72 -13.32
CA LYS A 207 14.13 -29.81 -13.77
C LYS A 207 14.60 -30.74 -12.65
N GLN A 208 14.65 -30.26 -11.40
CA GLN A 208 15.09 -31.03 -10.22
C GLN A 208 13.92 -31.52 -9.36
N LYS A 209 12.69 -31.33 -9.84
CA LYS A 209 11.49 -31.47 -9.03
C LYS A 209 11.25 -32.87 -8.49
N ASN A 210 11.78 -33.91 -9.10
CA ASN A 210 11.60 -35.28 -8.63
C ASN A 210 12.52 -35.65 -7.46
N SER A 211 13.35 -34.73 -6.98
CA SER A 211 14.26 -34.96 -5.86
C SER A 211 14.15 -33.84 -4.81
N PRO A 212 13.54 -34.12 -3.65
CA PRO A 212 13.51 -33.16 -2.54
C PRO A 212 14.92 -32.71 -2.12
N LEU A 213 15.88 -33.65 -2.14
CA LEU A 213 17.28 -33.37 -1.81
C LEU A 213 17.89 -32.32 -2.75
N GLN A 214 17.64 -32.42 -4.07
CA GLN A 214 18.18 -31.46 -5.04
C GLN A 214 17.53 -30.09 -4.93
N LEU A 215 16.22 -30.04 -4.67
CA LEU A 215 15.51 -28.78 -4.44
C LEU A 215 16.04 -28.07 -3.19
N GLU A 216 16.20 -28.81 -2.08
CA GLU A 216 16.78 -28.27 -0.86
C GLU A 216 18.25 -27.87 -1.05
N ALA A 217 19.04 -28.66 -1.79
CA ALA A 217 20.43 -28.34 -2.09
C ALA A 217 20.55 -27.02 -2.86
N ILE A 218 19.74 -26.82 -3.91
CA ILE A 218 19.70 -25.56 -4.65
C ILE A 218 19.29 -24.41 -3.74
N LEU A 219 18.18 -24.54 -3.01
CA LEU A 219 17.62 -23.43 -2.23
C LEU A 219 18.51 -23.05 -1.05
N PHE A 220 19.03 -24.02 -0.28
CA PHE A 220 19.95 -23.73 0.83
C PHE A 220 21.32 -23.27 0.36
N GLY A 221 21.80 -23.85 -0.74
CA GLY A 221 23.06 -23.44 -1.35
C GLY A 221 23.02 -22.01 -1.86
N GLN A 222 21.98 -21.66 -2.64
CA GLN A 222 21.76 -20.30 -3.12
C GLN A 222 21.46 -19.31 -2.00
N ALA A 223 20.88 -19.75 -0.89
CA ALA A 223 20.73 -18.93 0.31
C ALA A 223 22.05 -18.72 1.09
N GLY A 224 23.15 -19.39 0.69
CA GLY A 224 24.45 -19.28 1.35
C GLY A 224 24.58 -20.10 2.63
N PHE A 225 23.69 -21.07 2.87
CA PHE A 225 23.73 -21.89 4.08
C PHE A 225 24.73 -23.06 4.00
N LEU A 226 25.19 -23.43 2.80
CA LEU A 226 26.01 -24.64 2.55
C LEU A 226 27.53 -24.37 2.41
N HIS A 227 28.05 -23.33 3.07
CA HIS A 227 29.47 -22.92 2.99
C HIS A 227 30.35 -23.34 4.18
N ASP A 228 29.79 -23.89 5.25
CA ASP A 228 30.55 -24.25 6.47
C ASP A 228 31.18 -25.63 6.33
N SER A 229 32.50 -25.67 6.08
CA SER A 229 33.24 -26.93 5.93
C SER A 229 33.48 -27.67 7.25
N ASN A 230 33.26 -27.01 8.40
CA ASN A 230 33.53 -27.59 9.72
C ASN A 230 32.29 -28.23 10.35
N LEU A 231 31.12 -28.09 9.72
CA LEU A 231 29.88 -28.64 10.26
C LEU A 231 29.79 -30.15 9.99
N SER A 232 29.99 -30.94 11.05
CA SER A 232 29.84 -32.40 11.01
C SER A 232 28.37 -32.83 11.09
N ASP A 233 27.65 -32.72 9.97
CA ASP A 233 26.28 -33.23 9.81
C ASP A 233 26.12 -34.02 8.48
N PRO A 234 25.65 -35.30 8.52
CA PRO A 234 25.54 -36.12 7.31
C PRO A 234 24.56 -35.60 6.26
N TYR A 235 23.46 -34.97 6.68
CA TYR A 235 22.47 -34.43 5.75
C TYR A 235 22.98 -33.13 5.12
N TYR A 236 23.60 -32.26 5.90
CA TYR A 236 24.30 -31.07 5.41
C TYR A 236 25.35 -31.40 4.36
N SER A 237 26.20 -32.40 4.64
CA SER A 237 27.27 -32.82 3.73
C SER A 237 26.73 -33.30 2.38
N LYS A 238 25.60 -34.04 2.39
CA LYS A 238 24.91 -34.47 1.17
C LYS A 238 24.37 -33.28 0.37
N LEU A 239 23.72 -32.32 1.03
CA LEU A 239 23.21 -31.11 0.38
C LEU A 239 24.35 -30.29 -0.23
N GLN A 240 25.47 -30.14 0.49
CA GLN A 240 26.62 -29.38 0.01
C GLN A 240 27.25 -30.00 -1.25
N ALA A 241 27.46 -31.33 -1.25
CA ALA A 241 27.97 -32.04 -2.41
C ALA A 241 27.05 -31.89 -3.64
N GLU A 242 25.75 -32.08 -3.45
CA GLU A 242 24.75 -31.95 -4.52
C GLU A 242 24.68 -30.51 -5.04
N TYR A 243 24.70 -29.52 -4.14
CA TYR A 243 24.68 -28.11 -4.52
C TYR A 243 25.92 -27.72 -5.33
N ASN A 244 27.11 -28.19 -4.97
CA ASN A 244 28.33 -27.90 -5.72
C ASN A 244 28.23 -28.36 -7.18
N PHE A 245 27.64 -29.54 -7.42
CA PHE A 245 27.37 -30.03 -8.77
C PHE A 245 26.34 -29.15 -9.50
N LEU A 246 25.18 -28.88 -8.88
CA LEU A 246 24.09 -28.13 -9.49
C LEU A 246 24.45 -26.66 -9.73
N ARG A 247 25.22 -26.06 -8.83
CA ARG A 247 25.76 -24.70 -8.95
C ARG A 247 26.59 -24.56 -10.21
N ASN A 248 27.52 -25.49 -10.45
CA ASN A 248 28.35 -25.47 -11.65
C ASN A 248 27.52 -25.77 -12.91
N LYS A 249 26.59 -26.73 -12.84
CA LYS A 249 25.72 -27.12 -13.96
C LYS A 249 24.85 -25.97 -14.48
N PHE A 250 24.41 -25.08 -13.59
CA PHE A 250 23.46 -24.01 -13.90
C PHE A 250 24.03 -22.60 -13.73
N ASP A 251 25.34 -22.46 -13.53
CA ASP A 251 26.04 -21.18 -13.26
C ASP A 251 25.38 -20.35 -12.14
N LEU A 252 25.06 -21.01 -11.03
CA LEU A 252 24.36 -20.37 -9.92
C LEU A 252 25.32 -19.56 -9.03
N LYS A 253 24.87 -18.37 -8.62
CA LYS A 253 25.62 -17.44 -7.77
C LYS A 253 24.91 -17.27 -6.43
N PRO A 254 25.44 -17.82 -5.33
CA PRO A 254 24.77 -17.78 -4.04
C PRO A 254 24.69 -16.37 -3.47
N LEU A 255 23.65 -16.15 -2.68
CA LEU A 255 23.49 -14.99 -1.81
C LEU A 255 24.38 -15.12 -0.58
N GLU A 256 24.64 -13.97 0.05
CA GLU A 256 25.36 -13.92 1.33
C GLU A 256 24.47 -14.36 2.49
N LYS A 257 24.98 -15.28 3.33
CA LYS A 257 24.29 -15.79 4.52
C LYS A 257 23.82 -14.68 5.48
N GLY A 258 24.54 -13.56 5.56
CA GLY A 258 24.23 -12.42 6.46
C GLY A 258 22.92 -11.67 6.16
N ARG A 259 22.31 -11.92 4.99
CA ARG A 259 21.01 -11.37 4.61
C ARG A 259 19.87 -11.94 5.45
N TRP A 260 20.00 -13.19 5.89
CA TRP A 260 18.97 -13.90 6.64
C TRP A 260 18.94 -13.49 8.10
N LYS A 261 17.77 -13.04 8.56
CA LYS A 261 17.56 -12.61 9.94
C LYS A 261 16.90 -13.73 10.75
N PHE A 262 17.54 -14.10 11.86
CA PHE A 262 17.02 -15.09 12.80
C PHE A 262 16.59 -14.49 14.15
N MET A 263 17.19 -13.36 14.54
CA MET A 263 16.90 -12.71 15.80
C MET A 263 15.43 -12.28 15.86
N ARG A 264 14.78 -12.44 17.02
CA ARG A 264 13.35 -12.11 17.25
C ARG A 264 12.34 -12.97 16.48
N LEU A 265 12.77 -14.04 15.83
CA LEU A 265 11.89 -15.05 15.25
C LEU A 265 11.67 -16.21 16.22
N HIS A 266 10.44 -16.71 16.29
CA HIS A 266 10.20 -18.02 16.86
C HIS A 266 10.88 -19.09 15.96
N PRO A 267 11.50 -20.16 16.50
CA PRO A 267 12.26 -21.13 15.70
C PRO A 267 11.51 -21.73 14.51
N VAL A 268 10.22 -22.00 14.64
CA VAL A 268 9.35 -22.48 13.54
C VAL A 268 9.26 -21.52 12.34
N ASN A 269 9.60 -20.25 12.53
CA ASN A 269 9.61 -19.21 11.51
C ASN A 269 11.02 -18.91 10.97
N PHE A 270 12.04 -19.66 11.38
CA PHE A 270 13.39 -19.44 10.88
C PHE A 270 13.46 -19.64 9.37
N PRO A 271 14.32 -18.86 8.68
CA PRO A 271 14.53 -19.00 7.24
C PRO A 271 14.83 -20.42 6.80
N THR A 272 15.59 -21.17 7.60
CA THR A 272 15.91 -22.58 7.35
C THR A 272 14.66 -23.45 7.21
N VAL A 273 13.73 -23.35 8.17
CA VAL A 273 12.46 -24.07 8.15
C VAL A 273 11.58 -23.61 6.98
N ARG A 274 11.50 -22.29 6.75
CA ARG A 274 10.68 -21.71 5.67
C ARG A 274 11.20 -22.10 4.28
N ILE A 275 12.51 -22.17 4.07
CA ILE A 275 13.12 -22.66 2.82
C ILE A 275 12.80 -24.14 2.61
N ALA A 276 12.89 -24.99 3.65
CA ALA A 276 12.53 -26.40 3.53
C ALA A 276 11.05 -26.60 3.16
N GLN A 277 10.16 -25.80 3.76
CA GLN A 277 8.73 -25.80 3.42
C GLN A 277 8.48 -25.35 1.98
N LEU A 278 9.19 -24.30 1.52
CA LEU A 278 9.10 -23.84 0.13
C LEU A 278 9.61 -24.91 -0.84
N ALA A 279 10.71 -25.59 -0.53
CA ALA A 279 11.23 -26.71 -1.30
C ALA A 279 10.19 -27.82 -1.46
N ASN A 280 9.52 -28.19 -0.37
CA ASN A 280 8.49 -29.23 -0.40
C ASN A 280 7.20 -28.78 -1.11
N LEU A 281 6.86 -27.48 -1.07
CA LEU A 281 5.77 -26.94 -1.88
C LEU A 281 6.09 -27.07 -3.37
N ILE A 282 7.31 -26.72 -3.79
CA ILE A 282 7.75 -26.85 -5.19
C ILE A 282 7.76 -28.33 -5.61
N TYR A 283 8.23 -29.22 -4.73
CA TYR A 283 8.23 -30.68 -4.95
C TYR A 283 6.81 -31.20 -5.25
N LYS A 284 5.83 -30.85 -4.40
CA LYS A 284 4.45 -31.36 -4.49
C LYS A 284 3.59 -30.67 -5.55
N SER A 285 3.89 -29.42 -5.90
CA SER A 285 3.01 -28.61 -6.76
C SER A 285 3.40 -28.71 -8.23
N GLN A 286 2.46 -29.00 -9.12
CA GLN A 286 2.59 -28.80 -10.58
C GLN A 286 1.76 -27.59 -10.98
N SER A 287 2.35 -26.68 -11.77
CA SER A 287 1.70 -25.48 -12.30
C SER A 287 0.88 -24.72 -11.24
N LEU A 288 1.55 -24.32 -10.15
CA LEU A 288 0.89 -23.77 -8.97
C LEU A 288 0.06 -22.51 -9.30
N PHE A 289 0.54 -21.67 -10.22
CA PHE A 289 -0.22 -20.52 -10.71
C PHE A 289 -1.54 -20.95 -11.38
N SER A 290 -1.50 -21.89 -12.32
CA SER A 290 -2.70 -22.41 -13.00
C SER A 290 -3.72 -23.00 -12.02
N LYS A 291 -3.25 -23.61 -10.92
CA LYS A 291 -4.14 -24.12 -9.86
C LYS A 291 -4.81 -22.99 -9.07
N ILE A 292 -4.07 -21.97 -8.65
CA ILE A 292 -4.66 -20.90 -7.83
C ILE A 292 -5.71 -20.08 -8.60
N ILE A 293 -5.55 -19.90 -9.91
CA ILE A 293 -6.56 -19.19 -10.72
C ILE A 293 -7.84 -20.02 -10.89
N GLN A 294 -7.81 -21.34 -10.67
CA GLN A 294 -8.97 -22.23 -10.76
C GLN A 294 -9.68 -22.44 -9.41
N ILE A 295 -9.02 -22.14 -8.28
CA ILE A 295 -9.60 -22.37 -6.94
C ILE A 295 -10.71 -21.35 -6.62
N GLU A 296 -11.93 -21.83 -6.42
CA GLU A 296 -13.08 -20.99 -6.06
C GLU A 296 -13.32 -20.93 -4.54
N ASN A 297 -13.03 -22.03 -3.82
CA ASN A 297 -13.22 -22.10 -2.38
C ASN A 297 -11.93 -21.79 -1.62
N VAL A 298 -11.99 -20.88 -0.64
CA VAL A 298 -10.84 -20.52 0.18
C VAL A 298 -10.23 -21.73 0.91
N ALA A 299 -11.03 -22.72 1.30
CA ALA A 299 -10.55 -23.95 1.92
C ALA A 299 -9.54 -24.71 1.05
N ASP A 300 -9.67 -24.65 -0.28
CA ASP A 300 -8.78 -25.36 -1.19
C ASP A 300 -7.40 -24.71 -1.28
N PHE A 301 -7.27 -23.41 -0.99
CA PHE A 301 -5.95 -22.79 -0.81
C PHE A 301 -5.23 -23.36 0.42
N HIS A 302 -5.95 -23.67 1.49
CA HIS A 302 -5.38 -24.30 2.68
C HIS A 302 -4.85 -25.69 2.36
N THR A 303 -5.64 -26.49 1.65
CA THR A 303 -5.22 -27.82 1.18
C THR A 303 -4.01 -27.74 0.26
N LEU A 304 -4.03 -26.81 -0.71
CA LEU A 304 -2.93 -26.62 -1.68
C LEU A 304 -1.61 -26.23 -1.00
N LEU A 305 -1.69 -25.38 0.03
CA LEU A 305 -0.53 -24.86 0.76
C LEU A 305 -0.20 -25.68 2.02
N GLN A 306 -0.86 -26.81 2.24
CA GLN A 306 -0.57 -27.71 3.37
C GLN A 306 0.75 -28.46 3.12
N VAL A 307 1.86 -27.79 3.44
CA VAL A 307 3.21 -28.34 3.29
C VAL A 307 3.94 -28.44 4.63
N GLU A 308 4.81 -29.43 4.70
CA GLU A 308 5.69 -29.71 5.83
C GLU A 308 7.14 -29.65 5.37
N ALA A 309 8.08 -29.29 6.26
CA ALA A 309 9.50 -29.45 5.96
C ALA A 309 9.90 -30.94 5.82
N SER A 310 11.04 -31.22 5.18
CA SER A 310 11.56 -32.59 5.06
C SER A 310 11.95 -33.21 6.40
N GLN A 311 12.17 -34.54 6.43
CA GLN A 311 12.38 -35.32 7.66
C GLN A 311 13.48 -34.78 8.57
N TYR A 312 14.57 -34.24 8.01
CA TYR A 312 15.66 -33.65 8.79
C TYR A 312 15.15 -32.55 9.75
N TRP A 313 14.21 -31.73 9.30
CA TRP A 313 13.68 -30.59 10.05
C TRP A 313 12.69 -30.97 11.14
N LEU A 314 12.28 -32.23 11.23
CA LEU A 314 11.44 -32.70 12.34
C LEU A 314 12.15 -32.51 13.68
N THR A 315 13.46 -32.71 13.72
CA THR A 315 14.31 -32.60 14.92
C THR A 315 15.33 -31.46 14.83
N HIS A 316 15.19 -30.54 13.86
CA HIS A 316 16.12 -29.43 13.68
C HIS A 316 15.40 -28.13 13.35
N TYR A 317 15.94 -27.01 13.84
CA TYR A 317 15.60 -25.67 13.35
C TYR A 317 16.76 -25.04 12.58
N ARG A 318 17.98 -25.51 12.80
CA ARG A 318 19.21 -25.10 12.13
C ARG A 318 20.03 -26.35 11.81
N PHE A 319 20.99 -26.24 10.90
CA PHE A 319 21.86 -27.37 10.56
C PHE A 319 22.75 -27.75 11.77
N GLY A 320 22.90 -29.04 12.04
CA GLY A 320 23.70 -29.60 13.15
C GLY A 320 23.13 -29.42 14.56
N GLU A 321 22.12 -28.55 14.75
CA GLU A 321 21.51 -28.27 16.06
C GLU A 321 20.25 -29.11 16.29
N LYS A 322 20.41 -30.23 17.00
CA LYS A 322 19.29 -31.10 17.39
C LYS A 322 18.34 -30.38 18.36
N ALA A 323 17.06 -30.62 18.17
CA ALA A 323 15.96 -30.16 19.00
C ALA A 323 14.90 -31.27 19.11
N ASP A 324 13.92 -31.05 19.97
CA ASP A 324 12.81 -31.99 20.14
C ASP A 324 12.03 -32.18 18.84
N TYR A 325 11.54 -33.41 18.67
CA TYR A 325 10.71 -33.78 17.54
C TYR A 325 9.46 -32.89 17.47
N LYS A 326 9.27 -32.23 16.34
CA LYS A 326 8.07 -31.44 16.04
C LYS A 326 7.86 -31.32 14.53
N PRO A 327 6.73 -31.76 13.98
CA PRO A 327 6.34 -31.49 12.59
C PRO A 327 6.40 -29.99 12.28
N LYS A 328 7.05 -29.65 11.17
CA LYS A 328 7.24 -28.24 10.76
C LYS A 328 6.30 -27.92 9.61
N VAL A 329 5.02 -27.74 9.93
CA VAL A 329 3.95 -27.45 8.96
C VAL A 329 3.71 -25.95 8.78
N LEU A 330 3.14 -25.56 7.63
CA LEU A 330 2.53 -24.23 7.50
C LEU A 330 1.23 -24.20 8.32
N GLY A 331 1.24 -23.46 9.43
CA GLY A 331 0.04 -23.24 10.22
C GLY A 331 -0.98 -22.36 9.49
N GLN A 332 -2.26 -22.50 9.84
CA GLN A 332 -3.38 -21.77 9.23
C GLN A 332 -3.11 -20.26 9.06
N ALA A 333 -2.66 -19.59 10.12
CA ALA A 333 -2.36 -18.16 10.08
C ALA A 333 -1.23 -17.80 9.11
N THR A 334 -0.26 -18.69 8.88
CA THR A 334 0.77 -18.48 7.86
C THR A 334 0.16 -18.60 6.46
N VAL A 335 -0.71 -19.59 6.26
CA VAL A 335 -1.40 -19.77 4.99
C VAL A 335 -2.30 -18.58 4.67
N ASP A 336 -3.06 -18.07 5.65
CA ASP A 336 -3.86 -16.84 5.52
C ASP A 336 -2.98 -15.66 5.06
N VAL A 337 -1.79 -15.50 5.65
CA VAL A 337 -0.83 -14.46 5.23
C VAL A 337 -0.40 -14.63 3.77
N LEU A 338 -0.14 -15.87 3.32
CA LEU A 338 0.19 -16.14 1.91
C LEU A 338 -1.00 -15.85 0.99
N ILE A 339 -2.22 -16.21 1.39
CA ILE A 339 -3.42 -15.92 0.60
C ILE A 339 -3.62 -14.41 0.46
N ILE A 340 -3.64 -13.69 1.57
CA ILE A 340 -3.89 -12.23 1.63
C ILE A 340 -2.81 -11.45 0.88
N ASN A 341 -1.56 -11.87 0.97
CA ASN A 341 -0.45 -11.05 0.49
C ASN A 341 0.15 -11.50 -0.84
N ALA A 342 0.08 -12.79 -1.18
CA ALA A 342 0.59 -13.30 -2.44
C ALA A 342 -0.54 -13.61 -3.44
N ILE A 343 -1.50 -14.45 -3.04
CA ILE A 343 -2.52 -14.97 -3.96
C ILE A 343 -3.50 -13.87 -4.38
N VAL A 344 -4.10 -13.17 -3.42
CA VAL A 344 -5.10 -12.13 -3.69
C VAL A 344 -4.54 -11.01 -4.59
N PRO A 345 -3.37 -10.41 -4.30
CA PRO A 345 -2.81 -9.38 -5.18
C PRO A 345 -2.44 -9.91 -6.58
N ILE A 346 -1.95 -11.15 -6.69
CA ILE A 346 -1.65 -11.77 -7.98
C ILE A 346 -2.93 -11.99 -8.79
N LEU A 347 -4.01 -12.49 -8.18
CA LEU A 347 -5.31 -12.66 -8.85
C LEU A 347 -5.89 -11.33 -9.31
N PHE A 348 -5.81 -10.29 -8.47
CA PHE A 348 -6.25 -8.93 -8.80
C PHE A 348 -5.51 -8.40 -10.03
N VAL A 349 -4.18 -8.53 -10.05
CA VAL A 349 -3.34 -8.06 -11.16
C VAL A 349 -3.59 -8.88 -12.42
N TYR A 350 -3.65 -10.20 -12.31
CA TYR A 350 -3.96 -11.09 -13.42
C TYR A 350 -5.29 -10.73 -14.08
N GLY A 351 -6.36 -10.56 -13.30
CA GLY A 351 -7.68 -10.16 -13.79
C GLY A 351 -7.67 -8.82 -14.55
N LYS A 352 -6.95 -7.82 -14.02
CA LYS A 352 -6.79 -6.53 -14.68
C LYS A 352 -6.03 -6.64 -16.00
N GLU A 353 -4.93 -7.39 -16.05
CA GLU A 353 -4.09 -7.54 -17.25
C GLU A 353 -4.82 -8.26 -18.39
N ILE A 354 -5.64 -9.27 -18.09
CA ILE A 354 -6.40 -10.00 -19.11
C ILE A 354 -7.79 -9.41 -19.38
N GLY A 355 -8.16 -8.30 -18.71
CA GLY A 355 -9.46 -7.66 -18.85
C GLY A 355 -10.64 -8.50 -18.35
N ASN A 356 -10.42 -9.41 -17.39
CA ASN A 356 -11.47 -10.28 -16.86
C ASN A 356 -11.79 -9.93 -15.38
N PRO A 357 -12.93 -9.27 -15.13
CA PRO A 357 -13.30 -8.81 -13.78
C PRO A 357 -13.57 -9.95 -12.80
N ILE A 358 -13.88 -11.16 -13.26
CA ILE A 358 -14.16 -12.32 -12.38
C ILE A 358 -12.99 -12.59 -11.43
N TYR A 359 -11.74 -12.42 -11.89
CA TYR A 359 -10.57 -12.61 -11.02
C TYR A 359 -10.36 -11.48 -10.02
N VAL A 360 -10.77 -10.26 -10.37
CA VAL A 360 -10.75 -9.10 -9.46
C VAL A 360 -11.79 -9.31 -8.36
N ASP A 361 -13.02 -9.66 -8.72
CA ASP A 361 -14.10 -9.91 -7.77
C ASP A 361 -13.77 -11.09 -6.86
N ARG A 362 -13.19 -12.17 -7.40
CA ARG A 362 -12.70 -13.30 -6.61
C ARG A 362 -11.62 -12.90 -5.63
N ALA A 363 -10.68 -12.03 -6.02
CA ALA A 363 -9.65 -11.54 -5.11
C ALA A 363 -10.27 -10.83 -3.88
N LEU A 364 -11.31 -10.03 -4.10
CA LEU A 364 -12.07 -9.36 -3.02
C LEU A 364 -12.85 -10.37 -2.17
N PHE A 365 -13.57 -11.29 -2.81
CA PHE A 365 -14.36 -12.33 -2.14
C PHE A 365 -13.50 -13.22 -1.23
N ILE A 366 -12.28 -13.57 -1.66
CA ILE A 366 -11.33 -14.32 -0.82
C ILE A 366 -11.02 -13.56 0.47
N LEU A 367 -10.82 -12.23 0.40
CA LEU A 367 -10.57 -11.41 1.58
C LEU A 367 -11.79 -11.30 2.49
N GLU A 368 -13.00 -11.27 1.93
CA GLU A 368 -14.24 -11.29 2.71
C GLU A 368 -14.44 -12.61 3.44
N SER A 369 -14.03 -13.71 2.83
CA SER A 369 -14.17 -15.07 3.36
C SER A 369 -13.14 -15.40 4.45
N LEU A 370 -12.00 -14.71 4.49
CA LEU A 370 -10.96 -14.91 5.50
C LEU A 370 -11.25 -14.13 6.78
N LYS A 371 -10.85 -14.70 7.93
CA LYS A 371 -10.99 -14.01 9.23
C LYS A 371 -10.09 -12.78 9.29
N SER A 372 -10.54 -11.76 10.01
CA SER A 372 -9.73 -10.58 10.30
C SER A 372 -8.41 -10.96 10.99
N GLU A 373 -7.31 -10.35 10.53
CA GLU A 373 -5.99 -10.59 11.10
C GLU A 373 -5.90 -10.13 12.56
N LYS A 374 -4.99 -10.75 13.31
CA LYS A 374 -4.73 -10.39 14.70
C LYS A 374 -3.41 -9.64 14.80
N ASN A 375 -3.49 -8.31 14.93
CA ASN A 375 -2.33 -7.48 15.18
C ASN A 375 -2.73 -6.22 15.97
N ARG A 376 -1.72 -5.50 16.48
CA ARG A 376 -1.93 -4.30 17.32
C ARG A 376 -2.75 -3.21 16.61
N ILE A 377 -2.60 -3.04 15.29
CA ILE A 377 -3.35 -2.03 14.54
C ILE A 377 -4.83 -2.43 14.47
N VAL A 378 -5.12 -3.68 14.10
CA VAL A 378 -6.49 -4.18 14.06
C VAL A 378 -7.16 -4.10 15.43
N ASN A 379 -6.44 -4.39 16.52
CA ASN A 379 -6.97 -4.25 17.88
C ASN A 379 -7.30 -2.78 18.22
N GLY A 380 -6.42 -1.82 17.87
CA GLY A 380 -6.70 -0.40 18.08
C GLY A 380 -7.98 0.07 17.38
N TRP A 381 -8.25 -0.44 16.17
CA TRP A 381 -9.51 -0.13 15.48
C TRP A 381 -10.74 -0.75 16.14
N LYS A 382 -10.62 -1.95 16.71
CA LYS A 382 -11.71 -2.58 17.50
C LYS A 382 -12.02 -1.77 18.76
N GLU A 383 -11.01 -1.26 19.43
CA GLU A 383 -11.16 -0.42 20.63
C GLU A 383 -11.88 0.90 20.33
N ILE A 384 -11.77 1.39 19.08
CA ILE A 384 -12.51 2.56 18.58
C ILE A 384 -13.96 2.20 18.21
N GLY A 385 -14.34 0.92 18.20
CA GLY A 385 -15.69 0.48 17.88
C GLY A 385 -15.92 0.13 16.41
N ILE A 386 -14.88 0.06 15.58
CA ILE A 386 -15.02 -0.42 14.20
C ILE A 386 -15.23 -1.94 14.20
N GLN A 387 -16.28 -2.37 13.50
CA GLN A 387 -16.57 -3.79 13.31
C GLN A 387 -15.61 -4.43 12.29
N LEU A 388 -14.96 -5.52 12.71
CA LEU A 388 -13.91 -6.19 11.95
C LEU A 388 -14.30 -7.65 11.71
N LYS A 389 -14.99 -7.90 10.60
CA LYS A 389 -15.55 -9.22 10.27
C LYS A 389 -14.55 -10.12 9.55
N SER A 390 -13.75 -9.56 8.66
CA SER A 390 -12.93 -10.32 7.71
C SER A 390 -11.56 -9.68 7.42
N ALA A 391 -10.72 -10.39 6.66
CA ALA A 391 -9.44 -9.89 6.19
C ALA A 391 -9.59 -8.66 5.29
N TYR A 392 -10.71 -8.55 4.56
CA TYR A 392 -11.14 -7.35 3.84
C TYR A 392 -10.98 -6.11 4.72
N HIS A 393 -11.69 -6.10 5.86
CA HIS A 393 -11.71 -4.97 6.78
C HIS A 393 -10.34 -4.72 7.42
N SER A 394 -9.62 -5.77 7.84
CA SER A 394 -8.27 -5.54 8.43
C SER A 394 -7.28 -4.99 7.42
N GLN A 395 -7.31 -5.44 6.16
CA GLN A 395 -6.43 -4.92 5.13
C GLN A 395 -6.77 -3.47 4.76
N SER A 396 -8.05 -3.11 4.65
CA SER A 396 -8.50 -1.72 4.46
C SER A 396 -8.01 -0.80 5.58
N LEU A 397 -8.20 -1.21 6.84
CA LEU A 397 -7.84 -0.41 8.00
C LEU A 397 -6.34 -0.31 8.22
N LEU A 398 -5.57 -1.33 7.84
CA LEU A 398 -4.11 -1.26 7.82
C LEU A 398 -3.63 -0.19 6.84
N HIS A 399 -4.26 -0.12 5.65
CA HIS A 399 -3.96 0.90 4.65
C HIS A 399 -4.38 2.30 5.10
N LEU A 400 -5.61 2.45 5.59
CA LEU A 400 -6.12 3.70 6.15
C LEU A 400 -5.18 4.26 7.23
N LYS A 401 -4.74 3.38 8.14
CA LYS A 401 -3.83 3.78 9.22
C LYS A 401 -2.49 4.27 8.68
N SER A 402 -1.86 3.53 7.77
CA SER A 402 -0.50 3.85 7.30
C SER A 402 -0.47 5.03 6.33
N GLU A 403 -1.41 5.10 5.39
CA GLU A 403 -1.35 6.04 4.26
C GLU A 403 -2.12 7.35 4.49
N TYR A 404 -3.01 7.38 5.49
CA TYR A 404 -3.79 8.56 5.81
C TYR A 404 -3.61 9.00 7.27
N CYS A 405 -4.01 8.16 8.23
CA CYS A 405 -4.09 8.59 9.63
C CYS A 405 -2.72 8.94 10.23
N ASN A 406 -1.67 8.18 9.93
CA ASN A 406 -0.31 8.47 10.42
C ASN A 406 0.29 9.75 9.81
N ALA A 407 -0.17 10.11 8.62
CA ALA A 407 0.31 11.28 7.87
C ALA A 407 -0.62 12.49 8.01
N TYR A 408 -1.64 12.42 8.88
CA TYR A 408 -2.63 13.48 9.08
C TYR A 408 -3.32 13.97 7.79
N ARG A 409 -3.49 13.09 6.79
CA ARG A 409 -4.14 13.41 5.51
C ARG A 409 -5.67 13.44 5.64
N CYS A 410 -6.19 14.12 6.66
CA CYS A 410 -7.63 14.15 6.94
C CYS A 410 -8.45 14.89 5.87
N LEU A 411 -7.86 15.90 5.20
CA LEU A 411 -8.48 16.62 4.08
C LEU A 411 -8.62 15.76 2.81
N GLU A 412 -7.84 14.69 2.70
CA GLU A 412 -7.90 13.72 1.59
C GLU A 412 -8.64 12.43 1.99
N CYS A 413 -9.06 12.32 3.25
CA CYS A 413 -9.73 11.15 3.80
C CYS A 413 -11.22 11.41 3.93
N GLU A 414 -12.06 10.55 3.36
CA GLU A 414 -13.51 10.73 3.39
C GLU A 414 -14.07 10.84 4.82
N LEU A 415 -13.48 10.14 5.79
CA LEU A 415 -13.89 10.25 7.20
C LEU A 415 -13.55 11.63 7.77
N GLY A 416 -12.35 12.15 7.50
CA GLY A 416 -11.93 13.48 7.94
C GLY A 416 -12.77 14.57 7.29
N ASN A 417 -13.01 14.45 5.99
CA ASN A 417 -13.84 15.38 5.22
C ASN A 417 -15.26 15.47 5.75
N ARG A 418 -15.88 14.33 6.07
CA ARG A 418 -17.20 14.33 6.71
C ARG A 418 -17.17 15.05 8.05
N ILE A 419 -16.21 14.75 8.91
CA ILE A 419 -16.11 15.36 10.24
C ILE A 419 -15.98 16.89 10.12
N ILE A 420 -15.17 17.38 9.19
CA ILE A 420 -15.01 18.82 8.97
C ILE A 420 -16.33 19.43 8.45
N ARG A 421 -16.96 18.79 7.46
CA ARG A 421 -18.13 19.32 6.74
C ARG A 421 -19.47 19.12 7.43
N SER A 422 -19.58 18.27 8.44
CA SER A 422 -20.88 17.93 9.05
C SER A 422 -21.58 19.18 9.60
N GLU A 423 -22.60 19.72 8.95
CA GLU A 423 -23.26 20.97 9.41
C GLU A 423 -23.85 20.85 10.82
N GLN A 424 -24.28 19.66 11.21
CA GLN A 424 -24.51 19.24 12.60
C GLN A 424 -24.60 17.71 12.59
N MET A 425 -24.06 17.09 13.64
CA MET A 425 -24.22 15.67 13.92
C MET A 425 -25.52 15.41 14.66
#